data_AF-A0A661JIJ2-F1
#
_entry.id   AF-A0A661JIJ2-F1
#
_cell.length_a   1.000
_cell.length_b   1.000
_cell.length_c   1.000
_cell.angle_alpha   90.00
_cell.angle_beta   90.00
_cell.angle_gamma   90.00
#
_symmetry.space_group_name_H-M   'P 1'
#
loop_
_entity.id
_entity.type
_entity.pdbx_description
1 polymer ?
#
loop_
_entity_poly.entity_id
_entity_poly.type
_entity_poly.pdbx_seq_one_letter_code
_entity_poly.pdbx_strand_id
1 'polypeptide(L)'
;HGEVISRIRSLSRELAQPVAILLDLQGPKIRTGRLKDGKPVLLRKNQTIRITTKNIPGTGDIVSTTYKKLAEDVKIIKIHRIAKED
;
A
#
# COMPACT_ATOMS: atom_id res chain seq x y z
N HIS A 1 -4.63 -3.18 19.18
CA HIS A 1 -4.85 -4.65 19.19
C HIS A 1 -5.04 -5.23 20.60
N GLY A 2 -4.24 -4.86 21.61
CA GLY A 2 -4.32 -5.45 22.96
C GLY A 2 -5.70 -5.42 23.62
N GLU A 3 -6.42 -4.30 23.52
CA GLU A 3 -7.78 -4.19 24.08
C GLU A 3 -8.76 -5.18 23.44
N VAL A 4 -8.72 -5.34 22.11
CA VAL A 4 -9.55 -6.30 21.37
C VAL A 4 -9.23 -7.74 21.80
N ILE A 5 -7.95 -8.07 21.95
CA ILE A 5 -7.50 -9.38 22.43
C ILE A 5 -8.05 -9.65 23.84
N SER A 6 -7.99 -8.66 24.74
CA SER A 6 -8.51 -8.79 26.11
C SER A 6 -10.01 -9.10 26.12
N ARG A 7 -10.80 -8.38 25.31
CA ARG A 7 -12.24 -8.60 25.16
C ARG A 7 -12.54 -10.01 24.63
N ILE A 8 -11.86 -10.45 23.56
CA ILE A 8 -12.01 -11.80 22.99
C ILE A 8 -11.69 -12.87 24.05
N ARG A 9 -10.62 -12.69 24.83
CA ARG A 9 -10.22 -13.64 25.88
C ARG A 9 -11.19 -13.67 27.05
N SER A 10 -11.81 -12.54 27.41
CA SER A 10 -12.86 -12.50 28.44
C SER A 10 -14.07 -13.33 28.04
N LEU A 11 -14.62 -13.08 26.83
CA LEU A 11 -15.80 -13.78 26.32
C LEU A 11 -15.56 -15.28 26.09
N SER A 12 -14.37 -15.64 25.58
CA SER A 12 -13.99 -17.04 25.40
C SER A 12 -14.01 -17.82 26.72
N ARG A 13 -13.61 -17.20 27.85
CA ARG A 13 -13.71 -17.81 29.18
C ARG A 13 -15.14 -17.87 29.71
N GLU A 14 -15.89 -16.79 29.57
CA GLU A 14 -17.28 -16.69 30.03
C GLU A 14 -18.18 -17.74 29.36
N LEU A 15 -18.00 -17.95 28.05
CA LEU A 15 -18.80 -18.87 27.26
C LEU A 15 -18.25 -20.30 27.23
N ALA A 16 -17.09 -20.54 27.87
CA ALA A 16 -16.35 -21.80 27.79
C ALA A 16 -16.11 -22.29 26.35
N GLN A 17 -15.94 -21.34 25.40
CA GLN A 17 -15.74 -21.63 23.98
C GLN A 17 -14.32 -21.26 23.54
N PRO A 18 -13.56 -22.18 22.93
CA PRO A 18 -12.23 -21.87 22.43
C PRO A 18 -12.30 -20.96 21.20
N VAL A 19 -11.63 -19.80 21.26
CA VAL A 19 -11.53 -18.84 20.15
C VAL A 19 -10.07 -18.58 19.79
N ALA A 20 -9.68 -18.92 18.57
CA ALA A 20 -8.37 -18.62 18.04
C ALA A 20 -8.22 -17.12 17.73
N ILE A 21 -7.02 -16.58 17.91
CA ILE A 21 -6.67 -15.21 17.49
C ILE A 21 -5.50 -15.35 16.53
N LEU A 22 -5.70 -14.90 15.29
CA LEU A 22 -4.66 -14.87 14.27
C LEU A 22 -4.14 -13.44 14.10
N LEU A 23 -2.82 -13.29 14.13
CA LEU A 23 -2.15 -12.03 13.81
C LEU A 23 -1.69 -12.06 12.36
N ASP A 24 -2.27 -11.22 11.51
CA ASP A 24 -1.78 -10.98 10.15
C ASP A 24 -0.68 -9.91 10.20
N LEU A 25 0.51 -10.28 9.74
CA LEU A 25 1.66 -9.38 9.63
C LEU A 25 1.65 -8.71 8.27
N GLN A 26 1.82 -7.39 8.25
CA GLN A 26 1.77 -6.60 7.02
C GLN A 26 2.77 -7.07 5.94
N GLY A 27 3.90 -7.66 6.33
CA GLY A 27 5.00 -8.00 5.42
C GLY A 27 5.66 -6.77 4.78
N PRO A 28 6.72 -6.98 3.97
CA PRO A 28 7.36 -5.89 3.23
C PRO A 28 6.44 -5.42 2.09
N LYS A 29 5.81 -4.25 2.26
CA LYS A 29 4.94 -3.63 1.24
C LYS A 29 5.59 -2.36 0.68
N ILE A 30 5.68 -2.27 -0.64
CA ILE A 30 6.02 -1.03 -1.34
C ILE A 30 4.77 -0.15 -1.39
N ARG A 31 4.87 1.10 -0.92
CA ARG A 31 3.77 2.06 -0.90
C ARG A 31 4.21 3.37 -1.54
N THR A 32 3.23 4.13 -2.03
CA THR A 32 3.44 5.55 -2.32
C THR A 32 3.60 6.34 -1.03
N GLY A 33 4.27 7.49 -1.12
CA GLY A 33 4.27 8.47 -0.04
C GLY A 33 2.98 9.30 -0.02
N ARG A 34 2.98 10.34 0.81
CA ARG A 34 1.81 11.22 0.96
C ARG A 34 1.51 11.97 -0.33
N LEU A 35 0.24 12.11 -0.66
CA LEU A 35 -0.21 12.98 -1.74
C LEU A 35 -0.31 14.42 -1.25
N LYS A 36 -0.16 15.38 -2.17
CA LYS A 36 -0.34 16.79 -1.89
C LYS A 36 -1.73 17.02 -1.29
N ASP A 37 -1.76 17.75 -0.18
CA ASP A 37 -2.97 18.09 0.59
C ASP A 37 -3.82 16.88 1.05
N GLY A 38 -3.25 15.66 1.04
CA GLY A 38 -3.97 14.43 1.35
C GLY A 38 -5.08 14.08 0.35
N LYS A 39 -5.13 14.75 -0.81
CA LYS A 39 -6.19 14.56 -1.81
C LYS A 39 -5.79 13.50 -2.85
N PRO A 40 -6.76 12.75 -3.39
CA PRO A 40 -6.53 11.89 -4.54
C PRO A 40 -5.96 12.67 -5.72
N VAL A 41 -5.09 12.02 -6.48
CA VAL A 41 -4.52 12.55 -7.71
C VAL A 41 -5.18 11.81 -8.88
N LEU A 42 -5.74 12.56 -9.84
CA LEU A 42 -6.26 11.99 -11.07
C LEU A 42 -5.11 11.78 -12.07
N LEU A 43 -4.94 10.55 -12.52
CA LEU A 43 -4.02 10.21 -13.62
C LEU A 43 -4.82 10.04 -14.91
N ARG A 44 -4.35 10.66 -15.99
CA ARG A 44 -5.01 10.59 -17.31
C ARG A 44 -4.37 9.49 -18.16
N LYS A 45 -5.15 8.92 -19.08
CA LYS A 45 -4.65 7.96 -20.08
C LYS A 45 -3.48 8.60 -20.83
N ASN A 46 -2.42 7.82 -21.05
CA ASN A 46 -1.18 8.23 -21.73
C ASN A 46 -0.36 9.33 -21.02
N GLN A 47 -0.72 9.72 -19.78
CA GLN A 47 0.10 10.64 -19.00
C GLN A 47 1.36 9.95 -18.48
N THR A 48 2.52 10.59 -18.66
CA THR A 48 3.75 10.17 -18.00
C THR A 48 3.75 10.63 -16.55
N ILE A 49 4.04 9.71 -15.63
CA ILE A 49 4.26 10.00 -14.21
C ILE A 49 5.64 9.51 -13.79
N ARG A 50 6.28 10.25 -12.88
CA ARG A 50 7.58 9.88 -12.30
C ARG A 50 7.38 9.27 -10.93
N ILE A 51 8.10 8.18 -10.65
CA ILE A 51 8.21 7.64 -9.29
C ILE A 51 9.60 8.04 -8.75
N THR A 52 9.65 8.59 -7.54
CA THR A 52 10.90 9.03 -6.93
C THR A 52 11.11 8.44 -5.55
N THR A 53 12.37 8.29 -5.14
CA THR A 53 12.75 7.87 -3.78
C THR A 53 12.88 9.06 -2.83
N LYS A 54 12.82 10.30 -3.35
CA LYS A 54 12.81 11.54 -2.56
C LYS A 54 11.51 11.68 -1.78
N ASN A 55 11.57 12.19 -0.56
CA ASN A 55 10.40 12.40 0.28
C ASN A 55 9.70 13.71 -0.10
N ILE A 56 8.78 13.65 -1.06
CA ILE A 56 8.02 14.81 -1.55
C ILE A 56 6.52 14.46 -1.66
N PRO A 57 5.60 15.40 -1.42
CA PRO A 57 4.18 15.17 -1.65
C PRO A 57 3.89 14.84 -3.12
N GLY A 58 3.12 13.78 -3.35
CA GLY A 58 2.74 13.30 -4.68
C GLY A 58 1.71 14.20 -5.38
N THR A 59 1.83 14.29 -6.70
CA THR A 59 0.97 15.06 -7.61
C THR A 59 0.69 14.24 -8.88
N GLY A 60 0.00 14.81 -9.87
CA GLY A 60 -0.23 14.17 -11.17
C GLY A 60 1.05 13.75 -11.91
N ASP A 61 2.16 14.43 -11.65
CA ASP A 61 3.39 14.28 -12.43
C ASP A 61 4.50 13.52 -11.71
N ILE A 62 4.41 13.41 -10.38
CA ILE A 62 5.43 12.76 -9.55
C ILE A 62 4.84 12.20 -8.26
N VAL A 63 5.26 11.01 -7.86
CA VAL A 63 4.91 10.39 -6.58
C VAL A 63 6.13 9.76 -5.93
N SER A 64 6.28 9.91 -4.61
CA SER A 64 7.35 9.25 -3.88
C SER A 64 7.01 7.80 -3.56
N THR A 65 8.02 6.94 -3.35
CA THR A 65 7.86 5.57 -2.86
C THR A 65 8.58 5.32 -1.53
N THR A 66 8.06 4.38 -0.74
CA THR A 66 8.75 3.87 0.46
C THR A 66 9.96 3.00 0.09
N TYR A 67 10.00 2.44 -1.11
CA TYR A 67 11.09 1.56 -1.55
C TYR A 67 12.26 2.33 -2.14
N LYS A 68 13.34 2.47 -1.35
CA LYS A 68 14.49 3.33 -1.71
C LYS A 68 15.35 2.76 -2.85
N LYS A 69 15.37 1.45 -3.04
CA LYS A 69 16.13 0.78 -4.11
C LYS A 69 15.36 0.66 -5.41
N LEU A 70 14.14 1.22 -5.50
CA LEU A 70 13.30 1.04 -6.68
C LEU A 70 14.02 1.41 -7.98
N ALA A 71 14.74 2.53 -8.01
CA ALA A 71 15.42 3.00 -9.21
C ALA A 71 16.60 2.11 -9.64
N GLU A 72 17.20 1.37 -8.71
CA GLU A 72 18.30 0.44 -8.96
C GLU A 72 17.79 -0.92 -9.47
N ASP A 73 16.67 -1.38 -8.90
CA ASP A 73 16.12 -2.71 -9.20
C ASP A 73 15.25 -2.75 -10.46
N VAL A 74 14.72 -1.61 -10.91
CA VAL A 74 13.92 -1.55 -12.13
C VAL A 74 14.79 -1.53 -13.38
N LYS A 75 14.39 -2.31 -14.38
CA LYS A 75 14.97 -2.26 -15.74
C LYS A 75 14.01 -1.53 -16.67
N ILE A 76 14.55 -0.89 -17.70
CA ILE A 76 13.72 -0.36 -18.79
C ILE A 76 12.97 -1.53 -19.43
N ILE A 77 11.65 -1.53 -19.32
CA ILE A 77 10.78 -2.52 -19.96
C ILE A 77 9.78 -1.81 -20.87
N LYS A 78 9.68 -2.27 -22.12
CA LYS A 78 8.53 -1.94 -22.98
C LYS A 78 7.35 -2.76 -22.48
N ILE A 79 6.46 -2.12 -21.72
CA ILE A 79 5.18 -2.74 -21.33
C ILE A 79 4.30 -2.77 -22.59
N HIS A 80 4.21 -3.93 -23.24
CA HIS A 80 3.18 -4.18 -24.25
C HIS A 80 1.86 -4.39 -23.53
N ARG A 81 1.01 -3.37 -23.48
CA ARG A 81 -0.36 -3.52 -23.01
C ARG A 81 -1.18 -4.23 -24.08
N ILE A 82 -1.56 -5.48 -23.81
CA ILE A 82 -2.70 -6.11 -24.48
C ILE A 82 -3.93 -5.70 -23.67
N ALA A 83 -4.58 -4.61 -24.06
CA ALA A 83 -5.90 -4.28 -23.54
C ALA A 83 -6.93 -5.08 -24.35
N LYS A 84 -7.78 -5.86 -23.68
CA LYS A 84 -9.10 -6.20 -24.22
C LYS A 84 -9.93 -4.93 -24.10
N GLU A 85 -10.37 -4.41 -25.24
CA GLU A 85 -11.48 -3.44 -25.28
C GLU A 85 -12.77 -4.16 -24.86
N ASP A 86 -13.62 -3.45 -24.11
CA ASP A 86 -14.99 -3.86 -23.83
C ASP A 86 -15.83 -3.94 -25.12
#